data_AF-A0A2I1ECH7-F1
#
_entry.id   AF-A0A2I1ECH7-F1
#
_cell.length_a   1.000
_cell.length_b   1.000
_cell.length_c   1.000
_cell.angle_alpha   90.00
_cell.angle_beta   90.00
_cell.angle_gamma   90.00
#
_symmetry.space_group_name_H-M   'P 1'
#
loop_
_entity.id
_entity.type
_entity.pdbx_description
1 polymer ?
#
loop_
_entity_poly.entity_id
_entity_poly.type
_entity_poly.pdbx_seq_one_letter_code
_entity_poly.pdbx_strand_id
1 'polypeptide(L)'
;MKLNELIKKKLSTIGLHDETFDEYIVGIITDDSLEESEKREAISEFILGATDTPSESIIDDIFEAWAEFKVEEQEIKEKREEKEAKECDAIQQKSDALISTESPTMLPRNTKKRLTKEERKRREKLLERYSYDLDEVIENENGEAEIQYKDRNETKEINEVLLKTNRNAEQVKQREQLQREQMKKQHEEEKEKNRKLLEKQQRDKEKAKRKTMKREKRSW
;
A
#
# COMPACT_ATOMS: atom_id res chain seq x y z
N MET A 1 12.87 22.06 20.88
CA MET A 1 11.78 22.94 21.36
C MET A 1 11.12 23.53 20.14
N LYS A 2 9.81 23.77 20.13
CA LYS A 2 9.17 24.43 18.97
C LYS A 2 9.62 25.90 18.94
N LEU A 3 9.96 26.42 17.76
CA LEU A 3 10.37 27.81 17.53
C LEU A 3 9.45 28.83 18.26
N ASN A 4 8.13 28.61 18.19
CA ASN A 4 7.13 29.45 18.85
C ASN A 4 7.29 29.53 20.38
N GLU A 5 7.65 28.44 21.06
CA GLU A 5 7.80 28.44 22.52
C GLU A 5 9.00 29.29 22.96
N LEU A 6 10.06 29.31 22.14
CA LEU A 6 11.26 30.09 22.39
C LEU A 6 11.00 31.58 22.14
N ILE A 7 10.33 31.92 21.04
CA ILE A 7 9.89 33.29 20.73
C ILE A 7 8.99 33.82 21.85
N LYS A 8 7.98 33.05 22.26
CA LYS A 8 7.07 33.40 23.35
C LYS A 8 7.79 33.71 24.66
N LYS A 9 8.82 32.92 25.00
CA LYS A 9 9.62 33.13 26.21
C LYS A 9 10.45 34.41 26.13
N LYS A 10 11.00 34.72 24.95
CA LYS A 10 11.81 35.93 24.71
C LYS A 10 10.93 37.19 24.72
N LEU A 11 9.79 37.18 24.03
CA LEU A 11 8.84 38.30 24.04
C LEU A 11 8.22 38.54 25.42
N SER A 12 7.97 37.47 26.19
CA SER A 12 7.52 37.58 27.58
C SER A 12 8.51 38.32 28.49
N THR A 13 9.80 38.37 28.13
CA THR A 13 10.82 39.12 28.88
C THR A 13 10.66 40.63 28.71
N ILE A 14 10.07 41.07 27.60
CA ILE A 14 9.75 42.47 27.29
C ILE A 14 8.35 42.86 27.76
N GLY A 15 7.57 41.93 28.32
CA GLY A 15 6.19 42.15 28.72
C GLY A 15 5.17 41.98 27.59
N LEU A 16 5.57 41.45 26.44
CA LEU A 16 4.68 41.01 25.37
C LEU A 16 4.25 39.56 25.64
N HIS A 17 2.98 39.38 26.03
CA HIS A 17 2.40 38.07 26.36
C HIS A 17 1.29 37.64 25.39
N ASP A 18 1.11 38.39 24.30
CA ASP A 18 0.04 38.14 23.35
C ASP A 18 0.51 37.20 22.23
N GLU A 19 -0.20 36.09 22.07
CA GLU A 19 0.09 35.02 21.11
C GLU A 19 0.06 35.50 19.66
N THR A 20 -0.66 36.59 19.37
CA THR A 20 -0.69 37.18 18.02
C THR A 20 0.67 37.75 17.61
N PHE A 21 1.47 38.24 18.56
CA PHE A 21 2.82 38.72 18.30
C PHE A 21 3.76 37.55 18.03
N ASP A 22 3.63 36.47 18.79
CA ASP A 22 4.39 35.23 18.57
C ASP A 22 4.14 34.70 17.14
N GLU A 23 2.87 34.58 16.74
CA GLU A 23 2.49 34.06 15.42
C GLU A 23 2.96 34.96 14.27
N TYR A 24 2.87 36.27 14.43
CA TYR A 24 3.31 37.23 13.41
C TYR A 24 4.83 37.17 13.19
N ILE A 25 5.61 37.17 14.28
CA ILE A 25 7.07 37.08 14.21
C ILE A 25 7.50 35.74 13.61
N VAL A 26 6.84 34.65 13.99
CA VAL A 26 7.06 33.33 13.37
C VAL A 26 6.78 33.39 11.87
N GLY A 27 5.66 34.00 11.48
CA GLY A 27 5.29 34.20 10.07
C GLY A 27 6.41 34.87 9.27
N ILE A 28 6.95 36.00 9.77
CA ILE A 28 8.05 36.73 9.12
C ILE A 28 9.31 35.85 9.00
N ILE A 29 9.67 35.15 10.07
CA ILE A 29 10.89 34.33 10.10
C ILE A 29 10.80 33.17 9.09
N THR A 30 9.63 32.53 9.02
CA THR A 30 9.38 31.41 8.11
C THR A 30 9.14 31.80 6.66
N ASP A 31 8.94 33.09 6.37
CA ASP A 31 8.70 33.55 5.01
C ASP A 31 9.98 33.50 4.17
N ASP A 32 10.11 32.51 3.28
CA ASP A 32 11.27 32.36 2.40
C ASP A 32 11.37 33.46 1.31
N SER A 33 10.36 34.33 1.17
CA SER A 33 10.36 35.43 0.20
C SER A 33 11.20 36.65 0.63
N LEU A 34 11.48 36.80 1.92
CA LEU A 34 12.17 37.96 2.48
C LEU A 34 13.64 37.66 2.79
N GLU A 35 14.53 38.63 2.56
CA GLU A 35 15.93 38.51 2.99
C GLU A 35 16.05 38.62 4.52
N GLU A 36 17.10 38.02 5.10
CA GLU A 36 17.31 38.05 6.56
C GLU A 36 17.40 39.49 7.11
N SER A 37 18.01 40.41 6.36
CA SER A 37 18.08 41.84 6.69
C SER A 37 16.69 42.47 6.79
N GLU A 38 15.82 42.21 5.81
CA GLU A 38 14.45 42.73 5.75
C GLU A 38 13.60 42.15 6.88
N LYS A 39 13.76 40.85 7.19
CA LYS A 39 13.08 40.21 8.31
C LYS A 39 13.49 40.82 9.65
N ARG A 40 14.79 41.06 9.85
CA ARG A 40 15.33 41.70 11.06
C ARG A 40 14.78 43.11 11.22
N GLU A 41 14.74 43.88 10.14
CA GLU A 41 14.16 45.23 10.13
C GLU A 41 12.67 45.20 10.47
N ALA A 42 11.88 44.36 9.79
CA ALA A 42 10.45 44.22 10.03
C ALA A 42 10.11 43.82 11.47
N ILE A 43 10.84 42.85 12.04
CA ILE A 43 10.66 42.42 13.43
C ILE A 43 11.09 43.53 14.40
N SER A 44 12.17 44.25 14.09
CA SER A 44 12.64 45.39 14.89
C SER A 44 11.61 46.50 14.95
N GLU A 45 11.09 46.94 13.80
CA GLU A 45 10.04 47.97 13.72
C GLU A 45 8.77 47.54 14.45
N PHE A 46 8.38 46.27 14.31
CA PHE A 46 7.19 45.72 14.96
C PHE A 46 7.32 45.70 16.49
N ILE A 47 8.46 45.24 17.02
CA ILE A 47 8.71 45.22 18.47
C ILE A 47 8.84 46.64 19.02
N LEU A 48 9.50 47.54 18.29
CA LEU A 48 9.64 48.95 18.67
C LEU A 48 8.27 49.66 18.70
N GLY A 49 7.37 49.33 17.77
CA GLY A 49 6.01 49.85 17.73
C GLY A 49 5.14 49.38 18.91
N ALA A 50 5.46 48.21 19.49
CA ALA A 50 4.77 47.67 20.65
C ALA A 50 5.43 48.04 21.98
N THR A 51 6.74 48.28 21.99
CA THR A 51 7.55 48.50 23.20
C THR A 51 8.71 49.48 22.95
N ASP A 52 9.00 50.35 23.91
CA ASP A 52 10.13 51.31 23.85
C ASP A 52 11.49 50.69 24.25
N THR A 53 11.62 49.37 24.21
CA THR A 53 12.83 48.65 24.67
C THR A 53 13.74 48.27 23.51
N PRO A 54 15.07 48.25 23.71
CA PRO A 54 16.00 47.79 22.68
C PRO A 54 15.76 46.32 22.36
N SER A 55 15.38 46.04 21.10
CA SER A 55 14.97 44.71 20.60
C SER A 55 16.11 43.92 19.96
N GLU A 56 17.26 44.55 19.69
CA GLU A 56 18.38 43.95 18.93
C GLU A 56 18.85 42.62 19.51
N SER A 57 19.06 42.52 20.83
CA SER A 57 19.55 41.28 21.45
C SER A 57 18.55 40.13 21.33
N ILE A 58 17.25 40.45 21.31
CA ILE A 58 16.17 39.46 21.24
C ILE A 58 16.02 38.98 19.80
N ILE A 59 16.18 39.88 18.84
CA ILE A 59 16.21 39.53 17.42
C ILE A 59 17.39 38.59 17.16
N ASP A 60 18.59 38.90 17.66
CA ASP A 60 19.75 38.02 17.52
C ASP A 60 19.50 36.63 18.11
N ASP A 61 18.97 36.54 19.33
CA ASP A 61 18.61 35.28 19.96
C ASP A 61 17.57 34.48 19.15
N ILE A 62 16.60 35.17 18.54
CA ILE A 62 15.55 34.54 17.73
C ILE A 62 16.13 33.97 16.43
N PHE A 63 17.02 34.71 15.76
CA PHE A 63 17.66 34.26 14.53
C PHE A 63 18.67 33.14 14.77
N GLU A 64 19.39 33.15 15.90
CA GLU A 64 20.26 32.04 16.31
C GLU A 64 19.42 30.76 16.52
N ALA A 65 18.32 30.87 17.26
CA ALA A 65 17.40 29.75 17.45
C ALA A 65 16.76 29.25 16.15
N TRP A 66 16.45 30.15 15.21
CA TRP A 66 15.94 29.78 13.90
C TRP A 66 16.98 29.05 13.05
N ALA A 67 18.24 29.49 13.09
CA ALA A 67 19.34 28.82 12.40
C ALA A 67 19.54 27.38 12.92
N GLU A 68 19.51 27.19 14.24
CA GLU A 68 19.55 25.86 14.86
C GLU A 68 18.37 24.99 14.41
N PHE A 69 17.16 25.55 14.41
CA PHE A 69 15.95 24.84 13.98
C PHE A 69 16.03 24.41 12.50
N LYS A 70 16.58 25.27 11.63
CA LYS A 70 16.74 24.98 10.20
C LYS A 70 17.70 23.82 9.95
N VAL A 71 18.78 23.73 10.73
CA VAL A 71 19.74 22.62 10.67
C VAL A 71 19.07 21.32 11.14
N GLU A 72 18.34 21.36 12.25
CA GLU A 72 17.62 20.19 12.78
C GLU A 72 16.56 19.70 11.77
N GLU A 73 15.82 20.61 11.13
CA GLU A 73 14.83 20.28 10.12
C GLU A 73 15.45 19.64 8.86
N GLN A 74 16.61 20.13 8.41
CA GLN A 74 17.35 19.53 7.31
C GLN A 74 17.79 18.10 7.63
N GLU A 75 18.35 17.85 8.82
CA GLU A 75 18.73 16.50 9.23
C GLU A 75 17.54 15.54 9.30
N ILE A 76 16.39 16.02 9.80
CA ILE A 76 15.16 15.22 9.87
C ILE A 76 14.68 14.87 8.46
N LYS A 77 14.76 15.82 7.53
CA LYS A 77 14.37 15.64 6.13
C LYS A 77 15.28 14.62 5.44
N GLU A 78 16.60 14.72 5.61
CA GLU A 78 17.56 13.74 5.07
C GLU A 78 17.31 12.34 5.63
N LYS A 79 17.10 12.21 6.95
CA LYS A 79 16.77 10.92 7.58
C LYS A 79 15.46 10.33 7.08
N ARG A 80 14.50 11.18 6.67
CA ARG A 80 13.23 10.74 6.11
C ARG A 80 13.39 10.29 4.66
N GLU A 81 14.11 11.04 3.85
CA GLU A 81 14.42 10.68 2.46
C GLU A 81 15.22 9.37 2.40
N GLU A 82 16.17 9.16 3.33
CA GLU A 82 16.93 7.91 3.42
C GLU A 82 16.03 6.71 3.79
N LYS A 83 15.04 6.92 4.67
CA LYS A 83 14.07 5.88 5.04
C LYS A 83 13.12 5.55 3.88
N GLU A 84 12.63 6.56 3.18
CA GLU A 84 11.75 6.40 2.02
C GLU A 84 12.49 5.71 0.87
N ALA A 85 13.77 6.04 0.63
CA ALA A 85 14.62 5.34 -0.34
C ALA A 85 14.82 3.86 0.03
N LYS A 86 15.12 3.56 1.30
CA LYS A 86 15.25 2.18 1.79
C LYS A 86 13.95 1.39 1.69
N GLU A 87 12.80 2.05 1.90
CA GLU A 87 11.50 1.41 1.78
C GLU A 87 11.15 1.11 0.31
N CYS A 88 11.42 2.03 -0.61
CA CYS A 88 11.29 1.81 -2.04
C CYS A 88 12.18 0.65 -2.52
N ASP A 89 13.45 0.62 -2.11
CA ASP A 89 14.36 -0.47 -2.45
C ASP A 89 13.88 -1.82 -1.88
N ALA A 90 13.35 -1.83 -0.65
CA ALA A 90 12.81 -3.05 -0.04
C ALA A 90 11.53 -3.55 -0.75
N ILE A 91 10.68 -2.65 -1.24
CA ILE A 91 9.51 -2.99 -2.04
C ILE A 91 9.95 -3.58 -3.39
N GLN A 92 10.94 -2.96 -4.03
CA GLN A 92 11.44 -3.40 -5.33
C GLN A 92 12.16 -4.76 -5.24
N GLN A 93 12.96 -5.00 -4.20
CA GLN A 93 13.56 -6.31 -3.95
C GLN A 93 12.50 -7.40 -3.69
N LYS A 94 11.41 -7.07 -3.00
CA LYS A 94 10.29 -8.00 -2.79
C LYS A 94 9.54 -8.30 -4.08
N SER A 95 9.31 -7.30 -4.95
CA SER A 95 8.70 -7.55 -6.25
C SER A 95 9.59 -8.40 -7.15
N ASP A 96 10.90 -8.14 -7.17
CA ASP A 96 11.84 -8.90 -7.99
C ASP A 96 12.00 -10.34 -7.49
N ALA A 97 11.97 -10.56 -6.17
CA ALA A 97 11.96 -11.88 -5.58
C ALA A 97 10.69 -12.67 -5.93
N LEU A 98 9.52 -12.02 -5.89
CA LEU A 98 8.24 -12.63 -6.28
C LEU A 98 8.24 -13.01 -7.77
N ILE A 99 8.73 -12.13 -8.64
CA ILE A 99 8.88 -12.37 -10.08
C ILE A 99 9.86 -13.52 -10.35
N SER A 100 10.94 -13.64 -9.57
CA SER A 100 11.93 -14.71 -9.71
C SER A 100 11.40 -16.08 -9.23
N THR A 101 10.54 -16.10 -8.21
CA THR A 101 9.89 -17.33 -7.73
C THR A 101 8.72 -17.79 -8.59
N GLU A 102 8.09 -16.88 -9.33
CA GLU A 102 7.01 -17.17 -10.28
C GLU A 102 7.54 -17.15 -11.73
N SER A 103 8.25 -18.22 -12.13
CA SER A 103 8.37 -18.78 -13.50
C SER A 103 9.79 -18.90 -14.11
N PRO A 104 10.17 -20.10 -14.58
CA PRO A 104 11.23 -20.30 -15.58
C PRO A 104 10.63 -20.27 -16.99
N THR A 105 9.84 -19.25 -17.34
CA THR A 105 9.26 -19.14 -18.69
C THR A 105 9.18 -17.68 -19.14
N MET A 106 10.36 -17.06 -19.25
CA MET A 106 10.56 -15.82 -20.00
C MET A 106 10.22 -16.06 -21.47
N LEU A 107 8.95 -15.92 -21.85
CA LEU A 107 8.57 -15.79 -23.25
C LEU A 107 8.96 -14.39 -23.73
N PRO A 108 9.62 -14.25 -24.90
CA PRO A 108 10.10 -12.97 -25.41
C PRO A 108 8.93 -12.01 -25.64
N ARG A 109 9.06 -10.80 -25.09
CA ARG A 109 8.03 -9.75 -24.96
C ARG A 109 7.46 -9.22 -26.29
N ASN A 110 7.81 -9.76 -27.46
CA ASN A 110 7.37 -9.24 -28.76
C ASN A 110 7.08 -10.29 -29.85
N THR A 111 6.79 -11.54 -29.51
CA THR A 111 6.23 -12.46 -30.51
C THR A 111 4.72 -12.28 -30.56
N LYS A 112 4.20 -11.61 -31.60
CA LYS A 112 2.76 -11.63 -31.91
C LYS A 112 2.34 -13.09 -32.06
N LYS A 113 1.62 -13.65 -31.08
CA LYS A 113 1.13 -15.04 -31.13
C LYS A 113 0.30 -15.19 -32.40
N ARG A 114 0.70 -16.10 -33.30
CA ARG A 114 -0.08 -16.46 -34.48
C ARG A 114 -1.27 -17.29 -34.02
N LEU A 115 -2.38 -16.62 -33.74
CA LEU A 115 -3.63 -17.28 -33.35
C LEU A 115 -4.20 -18.07 -34.52
N THR A 116 -4.67 -19.28 -34.23
CA THR A 116 -5.42 -20.11 -35.18
C THR A 116 -6.79 -19.48 -35.47
N LYS A 117 -7.44 -19.88 -36.59
CA LYS A 117 -8.75 -19.31 -36.99
C LYS A 117 -9.82 -19.46 -35.90
N GLU A 118 -9.80 -20.57 -35.17
CA GLU A 118 -10.75 -20.85 -34.08
C GLU A 118 -10.47 -19.98 -32.84
N GLU A 119 -9.20 -19.81 -32.47
CA GLU A 119 -8.83 -18.93 -31.36
C GLU A 119 -9.12 -17.47 -31.66
N ARG A 120 -8.97 -17.06 -32.92
CA ARG A 120 -9.36 -15.72 -33.37
C ARG A 120 -10.87 -15.52 -33.21
N LYS A 121 -11.70 -16.46 -33.68
CA LYS A 121 -13.16 -16.41 -33.49
C LYS A 121 -13.57 -16.40 -32.02
N ARG A 122 -12.88 -17.15 -31.15
CA ARG A 122 -13.16 -17.11 -29.70
C ARG A 122 -12.81 -15.76 -29.09
N ARG A 123 -11.67 -15.18 -29.48
CA ARG A 123 -11.25 -13.84 -29.03
C ARG A 123 -12.23 -12.78 -29.50
N GLU A 124 -12.67 -12.87 -30.75
CA GLU A 124 -13.63 -11.95 -31.36
C GLU A 124 -15.00 -12.05 -30.69
N LYS A 125 -15.53 -13.25 -30.46
CA LYS A 125 -16.77 -13.47 -29.70
C LYS A 125 -16.68 -12.98 -28.25
N LEU A 126 -15.50 -13.08 -27.64
CA LEU A 126 -15.25 -12.53 -26.32
C LEU A 126 -15.23 -11.00 -26.38
N LEU A 127 -14.58 -10.43 -27.39
CA LEU A 127 -14.52 -8.99 -27.61
C LEU A 127 -15.92 -8.44 -27.83
N GLU A 128 -16.73 -9.02 -28.72
CA GLU A 128 -18.14 -8.66 -28.96
C GLU A 128 -18.98 -8.65 -27.66
N ARG A 129 -18.75 -9.63 -26.78
CA ARG A 129 -19.50 -9.73 -25.51
C ARG A 129 -19.19 -8.60 -24.53
N TYR A 130 -18.02 -7.98 -24.64
CA TYR A 130 -17.55 -6.94 -23.72
C TYR A 130 -17.25 -5.60 -24.40
N SER A 131 -17.31 -5.53 -25.73
CA SER A 131 -17.16 -4.30 -26.50
C SER A 131 -18.50 -3.57 -26.48
N TYR A 132 -18.70 -2.77 -25.44
CA TYR A 132 -19.88 -1.94 -25.34
C TYR A 132 -19.85 -0.74 -26.31
N ASP A 133 -18.70 -0.37 -26.87
CA ASP A 133 -18.50 0.91 -27.60
C ASP A 133 -17.72 0.83 -28.93
N LEU A 134 -17.61 -0.33 -29.59
CA LEU A 134 -16.94 -0.41 -30.89
C LEU A 134 -17.94 -0.31 -32.04
N ASP A 135 -17.70 0.66 -32.92
CA ASP A 135 -18.40 0.81 -34.20
C ASP A 135 -18.11 -0.40 -35.09
N GLU A 136 -19.14 -0.94 -35.75
CA GLU A 136 -19.00 -2.13 -36.59
C GLU A 136 -18.44 -1.73 -37.96
N VAL A 137 -17.39 -2.43 -38.40
CA VAL A 137 -16.82 -2.25 -39.74
C VAL A 137 -17.36 -3.37 -40.63
N ILE A 138 -18.16 -3.01 -41.63
CA ILE A 138 -18.77 -3.94 -42.58
C ILE A 138 -18.09 -3.73 -43.94
N GLU A 139 -17.69 -4.82 -44.60
CA GLU A 139 -17.20 -4.77 -45.99
C GLU A 139 -18.40 -4.81 -46.95
N ASN A 140 -18.56 -3.77 -47.75
CA ASN A 140 -19.59 -3.71 -48.78
C ASN A 140 -19.22 -4.60 -49.99
N GLU A 141 -20.17 -4.86 -50.89
CA GLU A 141 -19.99 -5.71 -52.09
C GLU A 141 -18.84 -5.25 -53.03
N ASN A 142 -18.33 -4.02 -52.86
CA ASN A 142 -17.20 -3.47 -53.60
C ASN A 142 -15.84 -3.63 -52.89
N GLY A 143 -15.78 -4.30 -51.74
CA GLY A 143 -14.54 -4.59 -50.99
C GLY A 143 -13.95 -3.40 -50.22
N GLU A 144 -14.71 -2.31 -50.06
CA GLU A 144 -14.33 -1.16 -49.26
C GLU A 144 -14.94 -1.29 -47.85
N ALA A 145 -14.12 -1.02 -46.82
CA ALA A 145 -14.51 -1.12 -45.42
C ALA A 145 -15.24 0.16 -44.99
N GLU A 146 -16.54 0.05 -44.70
CA GLU A 146 -17.37 1.14 -44.21
C GLU A 146 -17.60 0.99 -42.70
N ILE A 147 -17.41 2.09 -41.95
CA ILE A 147 -17.59 2.11 -40.49
C ILE A 147 -19.02 2.55 -40.19
N GLN A 148 -19.84 1.63 -39.69
CA GLN A 148 -21.18 1.93 -39.22
C GLN A 148 -21.13 2.36 -37.76
N TYR A 149 -21.23 3.68 -37.56
CA TYR A 149 -21.29 4.28 -36.23
C TYR A 149 -22.58 3.89 -35.52
N LYS A 150 -22.48 3.24 -34.35
CA LYS A 150 -23.67 2.91 -33.54
C LYS A 150 -24.09 4.15 -32.75
N ASP A 151 -25.36 4.54 -32.90
CA ASP A 151 -25.90 5.72 -32.23
C ASP A 151 -25.87 5.53 -30.70
N ARG A 152 -25.08 6.37 -30.01
CA ARG A 152 -24.74 6.23 -28.57
C ARG A 152 -25.88 6.65 -27.64
N ASN A 153 -27.02 7.09 -28.18
CA ASN A 153 -28.15 7.59 -27.41
C ASN A 153 -29.25 6.55 -27.14
N GLU A 154 -29.14 5.34 -27.69
CA GLU A 154 -29.99 4.25 -27.23
C GLU A 154 -29.50 3.77 -25.87
N THR A 155 -30.24 4.19 -24.84
CA THR A 155 -30.15 3.72 -23.46
C THR A 155 -30.43 2.22 -23.45
N LYS A 156 -29.41 1.42 -23.81
CA LYS A 156 -29.41 -0.01 -23.53
C LYS A 156 -29.50 -0.12 -22.02
N GLU A 157 -30.63 -0.64 -21.55
CA GLU A 157 -30.88 -0.94 -20.14
C GLU A 157 -29.59 -1.47 -19.53
N ILE A 158 -28.92 -0.63 -18.75
CA ILE A 158 -27.76 -1.04 -17.97
C ILE A 158 -28.31 -2.17 -17.12
N ASN A 159 -27.89 -3.40 -17.41
CA ASN A 159 -28.36 -4.60 -16.73
C ASN A 159 -28.12 -4.39 -15.23
N GLU A 160 -29.16 -3.93 -14.52
CA GLU A 160 -29.13 -3.56 -13.11
C GLU A 160 -28.64 -4.75 -12.26
N VAL A 161 -28.79 -5.96 -12.76
CA VAL A 161 -28.30 -7.22 -12.17
C VAL A 161 -26.77 -7.21 -11.97
N LEU A 162 -25.99 -6.61 -12.87
CA LEU A 162 -24.52 -6.53 -12.75
C LEU A 162 -24.07 -5.48 -11.72
N LEU A 163 -24.88 -4.46 -11.46
CA LEU A 163 -24.64 -3.44 -10.43
C LEU A 163 -25.23 -3.79 -9.06
N LYS A 164 -26.22 -4.70 -8.99
CA LYS A 164 -26.96 -5.03 -7.77
C LYS A 164 -26.28 -6.06 -6.85
N THR A 165 -25.19 -6.70 -7.28
CA THR A 165 -24.58 -7.76 -6.47
C THR A 165 -23.21 -7.33 -5.93
N ASN A 166 -23.14 -7.13 -4.61
CA ASN A 166 -21.89 -6.89 -3.92
C ASN A 166 -21.05 -8.19 -3.94
N ARG A 167 -20.20 -8.30 -4.96
CA ARG A 167 -19.29 -9.44 -5.19
C ARG A 167 -18.34 -9.68 -4.02
N ASN A 168 -18.05 -8.67 -3.20
CA ASN A 168 -17.18 -8.81 -2.03
C ASN A 168 -17.85 -9.66 -0.93
N ALA A 169 -19.16 -9.48 -0.71
CA ALA A 169 -19.91 -10.26 0.28
C ALA A 169 -19.96 -11.75 -0.10
N GLU A 170 -20.13 -12.05 -1.39
CA GLU A 170 -20.11 -13.42 -1.89
C GLU A 170 -18.73 -14.06 -1.76
N GLN A 171 -17.67 -13.31 -2.10
CA GLN A 171 -16.28 -13.80 -1.95
C GLN A 171 -15.91 -14.09 -0.48
N VAL A 172 -16.35 -13.25 0.45
CA VAL A 172 -16.11 -13.48 1.89
C VAL A 172 -16.84 -14.75 2.35
N LYS A 173 -18.10 -14.92 1.94
CA LYS A 173 -18.89 -16.13 2.25
C LYS A 173 -18.26 -17.40 1.69
N GLN A 174 -17.78 -17.36 0.44
CA GLN A 174 -17.10 -18.50 -0.19
C GLN A 174 -15.78 -18.83 0.53
N ARG A 175 -14.97 -17.81 0.89
CA ARG A 175 -13.73 -18.01 1.66
C ARG A 175 -14.00 -18.65 3.03
N GLU A 176 -15.02 -18.18 3.75
CA GLU A 176 -15.39 -18.74 5.06
C GLU A 176 -15.86 -20.19 4.95
N GLN A 177 -16.65 -20.51 3.91
CA GLN A 177 -17.09 -21.89 3.64
C GLN A 177 -15.92 -22.81 3.32
N LEU A 178 -15.00 -22.37 2.45
CA LEU A 178 -13.80 -23.14 2.12
C LEU A 178 -12.92 -23.37 3.35
N GLN A 179 -12.74 -22.38 4.21
CA GLN A 179 -11.99 -22.54 5.46
C GLN A 179 -12.66 -23.57 6.38
N ARG A 180 -13.98 -23.53 6.53
CA ARG A 180 -14.72 -24.52 7.35
C ARG A 180 -14.58 -25.93 6.79
N GLU A 181 -14.66 -26.10 5.48
CA GLU A 181 -14.49 -27.41 4.82
C GLU A 181 -13.06 -27.93 4.96
N GLN A 182 -12.06 -27.07 4.79
CA GLN A 182 -10.65 -27.43 5.01
C GLN A 182 -10.39 -27.87 6.45
N MET A 183 -10.91 -27.14 7.45
CA MET A 183 -10.78 -27.50 8.85
C MET A 183 -11.45 -28.83 9.18
N LYS A 184 -12.66 -29.08 8.63
CA LYS A 184 -13.33 -30.39 8.78
C LYS A 184 -12.51 -31.52 8.17
N LYS A 185 -11.99 -31.31 6.96
CA LYS A 185 -11.15 -32.30 6.27
C LYS A 185 -9.86 -32.59 7.04
N GLN A 186 -9.17 -31.55 7.53
CA GLN A 186 -7.96 -31.71 8.34
C GLN A 186 -8.24 -32.50 9.63
N HIS A 187 -9.34 -32.19 10.31
CA HIS A 187 -9.75 -32.92 11.51
C HIS A 187 -10.09 -34.40 11.22
N GLU A 188 -10.78 -34.68 10.11
CA GLU A 188 -11.05 -36.05 9.69
C GLU A 188 -9.77 -36.82 9.34
N GLU A 189 -8.85 -36.19 8.61
CA GLU A 189 -7.53 -36.76 8.29
C GLU A 189 -6.71 -37.04 9.55
N GLU A 190 -6.69 -36.11 10.52
CA GLU A 190 -6.00 -36.29 11.79
C GLU A 190 -6.61 -37.44 12.61
N LYS A 191 -7.94 -37.51 12.68
CA LYS A 191 -8.65 -38.61 13.33
C LYS A 191 -8.32 -39.96 12.69
N GLU A 192 -8.25 -40.01 11.36
CA GLU A 192 -7.89 -41.24 10.64
C GLU A 192 -6.42 -41.64 10.89
N LYS A 193 -5.49 -40.67 10.88
CA LYS A 193 -4.08 -40.89 11.22
C LYS A 193 -3.92 -41.42 12.64
N ASN A 194 -4.59 -40.81 13.60
CA ASN A 194 -4.58 -41.24 15.00
C ASN A 194 -5.15 -42.65 15.18
N ARG A 195 -6.25 -42.97 14.50
CA ARG A 195 -6.81 -44.34 14.49
C ARG A 195 -5.81 -45.36 13.94
N LYS A 196 -5.20 -45.08 12.79
CA LYS A 196 -4.18 -45.97 12.18
C LYS A 196 -2.96 -46.16 13.08
N LEU A 197 -2.53 -45.11 13.79
CA LEU A 197 -1.41 -45.17 14.72
C LEU A 197 -1.73 -46.05 15.93
N LEU A 198 -2.91 -45.89 16.53
CA LEU A 198 -3.38 -46.71 17.65
C LEU A 198 -3.48 -48.20 17.25
N GLU A 199 -4.06 -48.51 16.10
CA GLU A 199 -4.14 -49.89 15.59
C GLU A 199 -2.75 -50.49 15.35
N LYS A 200 -1.80 -49.70 14.82
CA LYS A 200 -0.42 -50.15 14.63
C LYS A 200 0.23 -50.48 15.98
N GLN A 201 0.10 -49.60 16.98
CA GLN A 201 0.62 -49.85 18.32
C GLN A 201 0.00 -51.10 18.97
N GLN A 202 -1.30 -51.31 18.81
CA GLN A 202 -1.98 -52.52 19.33
C GLN A 202 -1.44 -53.79 18.67
N ARG A 203 -1.30 -53.80 17.33
CA ARG A 203 -0.69 -54.94 16.62
C ARG A 203 0.74 -55.23 17.07
N ASP A 204 1.55 -54.19 17.28
CA ASP A 204 2.93 -54.38 17.71
C ASP A 204 3.00 -54.91 19.15
N LYS A 205 2.12 -54.44 20.05
CA LYS A 205 1.96 -55.00 21.41
C LYS A 205 1.52 -56.47 21.38
N GLU A 206 0.56 -56.85 20.54
CA GLU A 206 0.15 -58.25 20.39
C GLU A 206 1.27 -59.14 19.83
N LYS A 207 2.00 -58.66 18.81
CA LYS A 207 3.17 -59.37 18.28
C LYS A 207 4.24 -59.56 19.34
N ALA A 208 4.52 -58.55 20.17
CA ALA A 208 5.46 -58.64 21.28
C ALA A 208 5.01 -59.67 22.34
N LYS A 209 3.73 -59.66 22.72
CA LYS A 209 3.14 -60.67 23.63
C LYS A 209 3.22 -62.10 23.06
N ARG A 210 2.93 -62.29 21.77
CA ARG A 210 3.06 -63.61 21.11
C ARG A 210 4.52 -64.07 21.02
N LYS A 211 5.47 -63.15 20.80
CA LYS A 211 6.91 -63.47 20.77
C LYS A 211 7.44 -63.87 22.15
N THR A 212 7.02 -63.17 23.20
CA THR A 212 7.43 -63.47 24.59
C THR A 212 6.89 -64.82 25.06
N MET A 213 5.59 -65.10 24.87
CA MET A 213 5.00 -66.41 25.20
C MET A 213 5.65 -67.58 24.46
N LYS A 214 6.02 -67.42 23.18
CA LYS A 214 6.74 -68.46 22.42
C LYS A 214 8.15 -68.73 22.95
N ARG A 215 8.81 -67.72 23.54
CA ARG A 215 10.15 -67.86 24.14
C ARG A 215 10.08 -68.60 25.46
N GLU A 216 9.07 -68.33 26.28
CA GLU A 216 8.84 -69.04 27.54
C GLU A 216 8.48 -70.52 27.30
N LYS A 217 7.62 -70.82 26.32
CA LYS A 217 7.28 -72.22 25.94
C LYS A 217 8.45 -73.02 25.35
N ARG A 218 9.52 -72.35 24.87
CA ARG A 218 10.76 -72.99 24.40
C ARG A 218 11.79 -73.18 25.51
N SER A 219 11.61 -72.52 26.65
CA SER A 219 12.52 -72.56 27.79
C SER A 219 12.04 -73.52 28.89
N TRP A 220 10.97 -74.28 28.61
CA TRP A 220 10.40 -75.35 29.42
C TRP A 220 10.45 -76.66 28.64
#